data_AF-A0A1U7I3Y0-F1
#
_entry.id   AF-A0A1U7I3Y0-F1
#
_cell.length_a   1.000
_cell.length_b   1.000
_cell.length_c   1.000
_cell.angle_alpha   90.00
_cell.angle_beta   90.00
_cell.angle_gamma   90.00
#
_symmetry.space_group_name_H-M   'P 1'
#
loop_
_entity.id
_entity.type
_entity.pdbx_description
1 polymer ?
#
loop_
_entity_poly.entity_id
_entity_poly.type
_entity_poly.pdbx_seq_one_letter_code
_entity_poly.pdbx_strand_id
1 'polypeptide(L)'
;MTTTPIKPVKETLDDLEQQLELLTEYLESDNPEERAIASAIFEELEPVLEHKIDSYVAQINCLKANREFRQSESQRIAGLAKQDSTAISWLTEKLLGFMERRVEQLGERGRKLEGKLSKVSLCQNGGKPQVWINPELKPEEFPHTYLKLVPTLDTELIREDAIASVTGEIHDNNGRLIAKLMPRGKHLRLS
;
A
#
# COMPACT_ATOMS: atom_id res chain seq x y z
N MET A 1 17.04 -47.93 5.01
CA MET A 1 16.25 -46.78 4.52
C MET A 1 17.24 -45.80 3.91
N THR A 2 17.34 -45.78 2.59
CA THR A 2 18.28 -44.92 1.86
C THR A 2 17.66 -43.53 1.73
N THR A 3 18.26 -42.57 2.42
CA THR A 3 17.97 -41.15 2.29
C THR A 3 18.27 -40.71 0.87
N THR A 4 17.21 -40.42 0.11
CA THR A 4 17.33 -39.74 -1.18
C THR A 4 17.97 -38.37 -0.93
N PRO A 5 19.13 -38.05 -1.53
CA PRO A 5 19.71 -36.73 -1.38
C PRO A 5 18.77 -35.73 -2.06
N ILE A 6 18.39 -34.70 -1.31
CA ILE A 6 17.70 -33.53 -1.88
C ILE A 6 18.67 -32.91 -2.87
N LYS A 7 18.44 -33.14 -4.17
CA LYS A 7 19.15 -32.45 -5.24
C LYS A 7 18.90 -30.94 -5.08
N PRO A 8 19.92 -30.08 -5.27
CA PRO A 8 19.69 -28.64 -5.28
C PRO A 8 18.64 -28.31 -6.37
N VAL A 9 17.74 -27.42 -5.98
CA VAL A 9 16.59 -26.96 -6.78
C VAL A 9 17.11 -26.17 -7.98
N LYS A 10 16.67 -26.55 -9.19
CA LYS A 10 16.67 -25.82 -10.47
C LYS A 10 17.54 -24.55 -10.56
N GLU A 11 18.53 -24.59 -11.46
CA GLU A 11 19.27 -23.44 -12.03
C GLU A 11 18.48 -22.11 -12.02
N THR A 12 19.04 -21.06 -11.42
CA THR A 12 18.39 -19.74 -11.24
C THR A 12 18.74 -18.78 -12.39
N LEU A 13 18.05 -17.63 -12.48
CA LEU A 13 18.44 -16.60 -13.47
C LEU A 13 19.83 -16.03 -13.17
N ASP A 14 20.21 -15.91 -11.89
CA ASP A 14 21.54 -15.47 -11.48
C ASP A 14 22.61 -16.48 -11.91
N ASP A 15 22.33 -17.79 -11.82
CA ASP A 15 23.24 -18.83 -12.29
C ASP A 15 23.40 -18.79 -13.83
N LEU A 16 22.31 -18.53 -14.56
CA LEU A 16 22.33 -18.38 -16.02
C LEU A 16 23.04 -17.10 -16.46
N GLU A 17 22.91 -16.01 -15.70
CA GLU A 17 23.60 -14.74 -15.95
C GLU A 17 25.12 -14.91 -15.82
N GLN A 18 25.59 -15.62 -14.79
CA GLN A 18 27.01 -15.91 -14.62
C GLN A 18 27.57 -16.77 -15.77
N GLN A 19 26.80 -17.75 -16.25
CA GLN A 19 27.18 -18.54 -17.41
C GLN A 19 27.23 -17.69 -18.69
N LEU A 20 26.27 -16.78 -18.87
CA LEU A 20 26.23 -15.86 -20.00
C LEU A 20 27.42 -14.88 -19.99
N GLU A 21 27.78 -14.35 -18.82
CA GLU A 21 28.94 -13.45 -18.65
C GLU A 21 30.23 -14.17 -19.05
N LEU A 22 30.44 -15.39 -18.57
CA LEU A 22 31.59 -16.22 -18.92
C LEU A 22 31.63 -16.55 -20.43
N LEU A 23 30.49 -16.92 -21.02
CA LEU A 23 30.41 -17.22 -22.45
C LEU A 23 30.69 -15.99 -23.31
N THR A 24 30.26 -14.81 -22.87
CA THR A 24 30.51 -13.55 -23.60
C THR A 24 32.01 -13.25 -23.67
N GLU A 25 32.76 -13.48 -22.60
CA GLU A 25 34.23 -13.34 -22.58
C GLU A 25 34.91 -14.25 -23.63
N TYR A 26 34.47 -15.52 -23.73
CA TYR A 26 35.02 -16.46 -24.73
C TYR A 26 34.56 -16.17 -26.17
N LEU A 27 33.36 -15.61 -26.36
CA LEU A 27 32.90 -15.16 -27.67
C LEU A 27 33.73 -13.99 -28.22
N GLU A 28 34.29 -13.17 -27.34
CA GLU A 28 35.18 -12.05 -27.69
C GLU A 28 36.67 -12.46 -27.83
N SER A 29 37.03 -13.73 -27.53
CA SER A 29 38.41 -14.23 -27.66
C SER A 29 38.94 -14.19 -29.09
N ASP A 30 40.22 -13.87 -29.27
CA ASP A 30 40.95 -13.90 -30.55
C ASP A 30 41.22 -15.33 -31.05
N ASN A 31 41.02 -16.35 -30.20
CA ASN A 31 41.18 -17.75 -30.57
C ASN A 31 39.92 -18.28 -31.31
N PRO A 32 40.02 -18.67 -32.59
CA PRO A 32 38.87 -19.14 -33.37
C PRO A 32 38.22 -20.42 -32.81
N GLU A 33 38.98 -21.29 -32.15
CA GLU A 33 38.46 -22.54 -31.58
C GLU A 33 37.64 -22.27 -30.31
N GLU A 34 38.13 -21.41 -29.42
CA GLU A 34 37.41 -20.98 -28.21
C GLU A 34 36.09 -20.30 -28.57
N ARG A 35 36.12 -19.43 -29.58
CA ARG A 35 34.93 -18.74 -30.07
C ARG A 35 33.88 -19.70 -30.64
N ALA A 36 34.31 -20.71 -31.41
CA ALA A 36 33.41 -21.71 -31.97
C ALA A 36 32.75 -22.58 -30.89
N ILE A 37 33.51 -22.95 -29.86
CA ILE A 37 33.00 -23.70 -28.71
C ILE A 37 32.00 -22.85 -27.90
N ALA A 38 32.34 -21.58 -27.62
CA ALA A 38 31.46 -20.68 -26.89
C ALA A 38 30.15 -20.41 -27.64
N SER A 39 30.19 -20.26 -28.97
CA SER A 39 29.00 -20.11 -29.80
C SER A 39 28.07 -21.32 -29.73
N ALA A 40 28.62 -22.53 -29.77
CA ALA A 40 27.81 -23.75 -29.67
C ALA A 40 27.14 -23.88 -28.29
N ILE A 41 27.85 -23.53 -27.21
CA ILE A 41 27.29 -23.56 -25.84
C ILE A 41 26.23 -22.47 -25.67
N PHE A 42 26.43 -21.29 -26.28
CA PHE A 42 25.43 -20.22 -26.27
C PHE A 42 24.12 -20.65 -26.94
N GLU A 43 24.19 -21.33 -28.08
CA GLU A 43 23.01 -21.87 -28.78
C GLU A 43 22.22 -22.88 -27.92
N GLU A 44 22.87 -23.57 -26.98
CA GLU A 44 22.21 -24.45 -26.02
C GLU A 44 21.64 -23.68 -24.81
N LEU A 45 22.30 -22.61 -24.36
CA LEU A 45 21.93 -21.82 -23.19
C LEU A 45 20.77 -20.85 -23.46
N GLU A 46 20.75 -20.23 -24.64
CA GLU A 46 19.72 -19.26 -25.06
C GLU A 46 18.28 -19.77 -24.85
N PRO A 47 17.87 -20.95 -25.35
CA PRO A 47 16.51 -21.46 -25.15
C PRO A 47 16.20 -21.77 -23.68
N VAL A 48 17.21 -22.11 -22.86
CA VAL A 48 17.04 -22.33 -21.42
C VAL A 48 16.72 -21.02 -20.70
N LEU A 49 17.44 -19.95 -21.07
CA LEU A 49 17.21 -18.60 -20.54
C LEU A 49 15.84 -18.06 -20.93
N GLU A 50 15.45 -18.18 -22.20
CA GLU A 50 14.13 -17.79 -22.69
C GLU A 50 13.01 -18.50 -21.92
N HIS A 51 13.10 -19.83 -21.79
CA HIS A 51 12.12 -20.63 -21.06
C HIS A 51 12.01 -20.23 -19.59
N LYS A 52 13.14 -19.85 -18.98
CA LYS A 52 13.17 -19.37 -17.60
C LYS A 52 12.47 -18.01 -17.48
N ILE A 53 12.75 -17.07 -18.38
CA ILE A 53 12.09 -15.76 -18.43
C ILE A 53 10.57 -15.96 -18.59
N ASP A 54 10.13 -16.78 -19.53
CA ASP A 54 8.71 -17.09 -19.75
C ASP A 54 8.05 -17.65 -18.48
N SER A 55 8.74 -18.55 -17.77
CA SER A 55 8.26 -19.11 -16.51
C SER A 55 8.06 -18.03 -15.43
N TYR A 56 8.98 -17.07 -15.33
CA TYR A 56 8.86 -15.94 -14.40
C TYR A 56 7.70 -15.02 -14.79
N VAL A 57 7.59 -14.67 -16.08
CA VAL A 57 6.51 -13.81 -16.59
C VAL A 57 5.15 -14.46 -16.35
N ALA A 58 5.01 -15.76 -16.63
CA ALA A 58 3.80 -16.52 -16.37
C ALA A 58 3.42 -16.51 -14.87
N GLN A 59 4.40 -16.74 -13.99
CA GLN A 59 4.18 -16.70 -12.55
C GLN A 59 3.79 -15.30 -12.05
N ILE A 60 4.46 -14.25 -12.53
CA ILE A 60 4.13 -12.86 -12.20
C ILE A 60 2.70 -12.52 -12.64
N ASN A 61 2.31 -12.91 -13.85
CA ASN A 61 0.98 -12.66 -14.38
C ASN A 61 -0.10 -13.42 -13.59
N CYS A 62 0.17 -14.66 -13.18
CA CYS A 62 -0.70 -15.41 -12.27
C CYS A 62 -0.87 -14.68 -10.92
N LEU A 63 0.21 -14.16 -10.34
CA LEU A 63 0.15 -13.39 -9.10
C LEU A 63 -0.62 -12.08 -9.27
N LYS A 64 -0.47 -11.37 -10.40
CA LYS A 64 -1.25 -10.17 -10.73
C LYS A 64 -2.75 -10.49 -10.80
N ALA A 65 -3.14 -11.52 -11.54
CA ALA A 65 -4.54 -11.94 -11.64
C ALA A 65 -5.13 -12.32 -10.27
N ASN A 66 -4.38 -13.06 -9.46
CA ASN A 66 -4.78 -13.39 -8.09
C ASN A 66 -4.95 -12.16 -7.20
N ARG A 67 -4.05 -11.18 -7.32
CA ARG A 67 -4.16 -9.91 -6.60
C ARG A 67 -5.42 -9.16 -7.00
N GLU A 68 -5.68 -9.01 -8.29
CA GLU A 68 -6.86 -8.32 -8.81
C GLU A 68 -8.16 -8.97 -8.34
N PHE A 69 -8.24 -10.30 -8.40
CA PHE A 69 -9.38 -11.04 -7.88
C PHE A 69 -9.60 -10.79 -6.39
N ARG A 70 -8.54 -10.90 -5.58
CA ARG A 70 -8.62 -10.66 -4.13
C ARG A 70 -8.99 -9.21 -3.79
N GLN A 71 -8.52 -8.25 -4.58
CA GLN A 71 -8.85 -6.84 -4.42
C GLN A 71 -10.33 -6.57 -4.73
N SER A 72 -10.85 -7.14 -5.81
CA SER A 72 -12.28 -7.09 -6.17
C SER A 72 -13.14 -7.68 -5.05
N GLU A 73 -12.76 -8.84 -4.53
CA GLU A 73 -13.51 -9.51 -3.47
C GLU A 73 -13.47 -8.72 -2.14
N SER A 74 -12.32 -8.14 -1.81
CA SER A 74 -12.19 -7.25 -0.66
C SER A 74 -13.11 -6.03 -0.76
N GLN A 75 -13.19 -5.41 -1.95
CA GLN A 75 -14.10 -4.29 -2.20
C GLN A 75 -15.57 -4.72 -2.07
N ARG A 76 -15.93 -5.91 -2.57
CA ARG A 76 -17.29 -6.46 -2.45
C ARG A 76 -17.69 -6.64 -0.98
N ILE A 77 -16.82 -7.24 -0.18
CA ILE A 77 -17.06 -7.46 1.26
C ILE A 77 -17.16 -6.11 2.01
N ALA A 78 -16.27 -5.16 1.70
CA ALA A 78 -16.35 -3.82 2.26
C ALA A 78 -17.67 -3.12 1.91
N GLY A 79 -18.16 -3.30 0.68
CA GLY A 79 -19.47 -2.83 0.23
C GLY A 79 -20.63 -3.41 1.06
N LEU A 80 -20.62 -4.72 1.29
CA LEU A 80 -21.62 -5.39 2.14
C LEU A 80 -21.58 -4.86 3.58
N ALA A 81 -20.38 -4.77 4.18
CA ALA A 81 -20.22 -4.23 5.53
C ALA A 81 -20.74 -2.78 5.65
N LYS A 82 -20.56 -1.96 4.60
CA LYS A 82 -21.11 -0.60 4.54
C LYS A 82 -22.64 -0.61 4.49
N GLN A 83 -23.25 -1.52 3.74
CA GLN A 83 -24.71 -1.68 3.70
C GLN A 83 -25.26 -2.10 5.06
N ASP A 84 -24.63 -3.10 5.71
CA ASP A 84 -25.01 -3.53 7.05
C ASP A 84 -24.86 -2.39 8.06
N SER A 85 -23.76 -1.64 8.02
CA SER A 85 -23.56 -0.47 8.86
C SER A 85 -24.65 0.58 8.65
N THR A 86 -25.06 0.82 7.40
CA THR A 86 -26.15 1.76 7.08
C THR A 86 -27.48 1.26 7.64
N ALA A 87 -27.79 -0.03 7.48
CA ALA A 87 -28.99 -0.65 8.01
C ALA A 87 -29.04 -0.60 9.55
N ILE A 88 -27.92 -0.90 10.22
CA ILE A 88 -27.78 -0.80 11.67
C ILE A 88 -28.02 0.64 12.13
N SER A 89 -27.39 1.63 11.49
CA SER A 89 -27.59 3.04 11.82
C SER A 89 -29.06 3.45 11.68
N TRP A 90 -29.70 3.11 10.56
CA TRP A 90 -31.11 3.40 10.33
C TRP A 90 -32.02 2.73 11.36
N LEU A 91 -31.83 1.44 11.66
CA LEU A 91 -32.62 0.72 12.67
C LEU A 91 -32.43 1.33 14.06
N THR A 92 -31.20 1.68 14.41
CA THR A 92 -30.86 2.30 15.69
C THR A 92 -31.52 3.68 15.82
N GLU A 93 -31.49 4.48 14.76
CA GLU A 93 -32.13 5.80 14.74
C GLU A 93 -33.67 5.70 14.86
N LYS A 94 -34.29 4.72 14.19
CA LYS A 94 -35.72 4.44 14.36
C LYS A 94 -36.06 4.03 15.79
N LEU A 95 -35.23 3.18 16.39
CA LEU A 95 -35.39 2.76 17.78
C LEU A 95 -35.17 3.92 18.76
N LEU A 96 -34.17 4.77 18.52
CA LEU A 96 -33.89 5.97 19.30
C LEU A 96 -35.11 6.91 19.29
N GLY A 97 -35.60 7.28 18.11
CA GLY A 97 -36.77 8.17 18.01
C GLY A 97 -38.03 7.56 18.62
N PHE A 98 -38.19 6.23 18.60
CA PHE A 98 -39.25 5.55 19.34
C PHE A 98 -39.08 5.70 20.87
N MET A 99 -37.88 5.48 21.39
CA MET A 99 -37.59 5.62 22.82
C MET A 99 -37.75 7.07 23.30
N GLU A 100 -37.35 8.06 22.51
CA GLU A 100 -37.54 9.49 22.81
C GLU A 100 -39.02 9.84 22.96
N ARG A 101 -39.87 9.50 21.96
CA ARG A 101 -41.33 9.69 22.04
C ARG A 101 -41.95 8.97 23.23
N ARG A 102 -41.44 7.79 23.58
CA ARG A 102 -41.90 7.03 24.75
C ARG A 102 -41.60 7.76 26.05
N VAL A 103 -40.43 8.39 26.16
CA VAL A 103 -40.04 9.21 27.32
C VAL A 103 -40.87 10.49 27.38
N GLU A 104 -41.16 11.14 26.26
CA GLU A 104 -42.06 12.31 26.23
C GLU A 104 -43.45 11.99 26.78
N GLN A 105 -44.00 10.81 26.45
CA GLN A 105 -45.34 10.40 26.87
C GLN A 105 -45.40 9.84 28.30
N LEU A 106 -44.36 9.12 28.74
CA LEU A 106 -44.38 8.33 29.99
C LEU A 106 -43.37 8.81 31.04
N GLY A 107 -42.62 9.89 30.74
CA GLY A 107 -41.55 10.40 31.59
C GLY A 107 -40.47 9.34 31.85
N GLU A 108 -40.00 9.28 33.10
CA GLU A 108 -38.90 8.40 33.51
C GLU A 108 -39.20 6.91 33.31
N ARG A 109 -40.47 6.52 33.38
CA ARG A 109 -40.92 5.13 33.12
C ARG A 109 -40.75 4.73 31.65
N GLY A 110 -40.68 5.71 30.74
CA GLY A 110 -40.46 5.50 29.31
C GLY A 110 -39.01 5.19 28.93
N ARG A 111 -38.03 5.47 29.82
CA ARG A 111 -36.60 5.39 29.47
C ARG A 111 -36.06 3.99 29.23
N LYS A 112 -36.72 2.96 29.78
CA LYS A 112 -36.27 1.57 29.70
C LYS A 112 -37.36 0.70 29.10
N LEU A 113 -36.95 -0.25 28.27
CA LEU A 113 -37.82 -1.26 27.68
C LEU A 113 -37.11 -2.61 27.70
N GLU A 114 -37.78 -3.62 28.22
CA GLU A 114 -37.30 -5.00 28.25
C GLU A 114 -38.18 -5.86 27.35
N GLY A 115 -37.53 -6.51 26.38
CA GLY A 115 -38.13 -7.57 25.56
C GLY A 115 -37.79 -8.95 26.10
N LYS A 116 -38.24 -9.99 25.40
CA LYS A 116 -37.98 -11.39 25.80
C LYS A 116 -36.51 -11.77 25.80
N LEU A 117 -35.70 -11.14 24.96
CA LEU A 117 -34.29 -11.49 24.73
C LEU A 117 -33.33 -10.30 24.86
N SER A 118 -33.84 -9.09 25.07
CA SER A 118 -33.02 -7.87 25.03
C SER A 118 -33.59 -6.76 25.91
N LYS A 119 -32.71 -5.85 26.32
CA LYS A 119 -33.06 -4.64 27.06
C LYS A 119 -32.53 -3.43 26.32
N VAL A 120 -33.36 -2.40 26.22
CA VAL A 120 -33.04 -1.12 25.58
C VAL A 120 -33.23 -0.01 26.61
N SER A 121 -32.30 0.94 26.67
CA SER A 121 -32.38 2.10 27.55
C SER A 121 -31.96 3.35 26.80
N LEU A 122 -32.69 4.45 27.00
CA LEU A 122 -32.31 5.76 26.48
C LEU A 122 -31.28 6.40 27.43
N CYS A 123 -30.03 6.43 26.98
CA CYS A 123 -28.90 7.00 27.71
C CYS A 123 -28.40 8.27 27.02
N GLN A 124 -27.79 9.18 27.78
CA GLN A 124 -27.03 10.27 27.21
C GLN A 124 -25.60 9.79 26.90
N ASN A 125 -25.01 10.33 25.84
CA ASN A 125 -23.63 10.03 25.48
C ASN A 125 -22.68 10.52 26.59
N GLY A 126 -21.73 9.67 26.98
CA GLY A 126 -20.61 10.07 27.82
C GLY A 126 -19.53 10.84 27.03
N GLY A 127 -18.52 11.36 27.72
CA GLY A 127 -17.39 12.05 27.11
C GLY A 127 -17.43 13.57 27.28
N LYS A 128 -16.52 14.28 26.59
CA LYS A 128 -16.49 15.75 26.62
C LYS A 128 -17.74 16.28 25.94
N PRO A 129 -18.44 17.26 26.53
CA PRO A 129 -19.61 17.86 25.91
C PRO A 129 -19.22 18.48 24.57
N GLN A 130 -20.14 18.44 23.60
CA GLN A 130 -19.97 19.18 22.36
C GLN A 130 -19.97 20.67 22.69
N VAL A 131 -18.92 21.36 22.26
CA VAL A 131 -18.84 22.81 22.32
C VAL A 131 -19.15 23.31 20.92
N TRP A 132 -20.20 24.11 20.79
CA TRP A 132 -20.48 24.83 19.56
C TRP A 132 -19.37 25.88 19.36
N ILE A 133 -18.71 25.83 18.20
CA ILE A 133 -17.72 26.80 17.76
C ILE A 133 -18.34 27.58 16.61
N ASN A 134 -18.24 28.90 16.65
CA ASN A 134 -18.82 29.74 15.61
C ASN A 134 -18.18 29.46 14.24
N PRO A 135 -18.93 28.97 13.23
CA PRO A 135 -18.39 28.62 11.92
C PRO A 135 -18.12 29.83 11.03
N GLU A 136 -18.61 31.02 11.38
CA GLU A 136 -18.40 32.24 10.61
C GLU A 136 -17.01 32.84 10.83
N LEU A 137 -16.35 32.46 11.94
CA LEU A 137 -15.01 32.93 12.27
C LEU A 137 -13.95 32.06 11.59
N LYS A 138 -12.98 32.71 10.96
CA LYS A 138 -11.77 32.06 10.45
C LYS A 138 -10.81 31.72 11.59
N PRO A 139 -9.95 30.69 11.45
CA PRO A 139 -8.99 30.32 12.48
C PRO A 139 -8.16 31.50 13.00
N GLU A 140 -7.76 32.44 12.15
CA GLU A 140 -6.93 33.60 12.53
C GLU A 140 -7.67 34.59 13.44
N GLU A 141 -8.99 34.54 13.48
CA GLU A 141 -9.85 35.39 14.31
C GLU A 141 -10.03 34.83 15.73
N PHE A 142 -9.64 33.57 15.96
CA PHE A 142 -9.67 32.98 17.30
C PHE A 142 -8.45 33.41 18.12
N PRO A 143 -8.59 33.57 19.45
CA PRO A 143 -7.44 33.81 20.32
C PRO A 143 -6.35 32.75 20.16
N HIS A 144 -5.09 33.18 20.14
CA HIS A 144 -3.93 32.29 19.93
C HIS A 144 -3.88 31.08 20.87
N THR A 145 -4.43 31.18 22.08
CA THR A 145 -4.51 30.07 23.06
C THR A 145 -5.32 28.87 22.56
N TYR A 146 -6.24 29.07 21.61
CA TYR A 146 -7.06 28.01 21.02
C TYR A 146 -6.52 27.52 19.67
N LEU A 147 -5.47 28.15 19.15
CA LEU A 147 -4.88 27.80 17.87
C LEU A 147 -3.72 26.81 18.04
N LYS A 148 -3.74 25.76 17.23
CA LYS A 148 -2.65 24.78 17.14
C LYS A 148 -1.97 24.93 15.79
N LEU A 149 -0.76 25.46 15.79
CA LEU A 149 0.09 25.54 14.60
C LEU A 149 0.89 24.26 14.45
N VAL A 150 0.76 23.60 13.31
CA VAL A 150 1.54 22.40 12.97
C VAL A 150 2.40 22.74 11.75
N PRO A 151 3.72 22.95 11.90
CA PRO A 151 4.59 23.18 10.76
C PRO A 151 4.61 21.93 9.88
N THR A 152 4.39 22.11 8.57
CA THR A 152 4.47 21.06 7.56
C THR A 152 5.59 21.38 6.59
N LEU A 153 6.30 20.34 6.14
CA LEU A 153 7.37 20.50 5.16
C LEU A 153 6.76 20.70 3.78
N ASP A 154 7.27 21.70 3.04
CA ASP A 154 6.96 21.87 1.63
C ASP A 154 7.88 20.98 0.79
N THR A 155 7.41 19.77 0.51
CA THR A 155 8.19 18.79 -0.26
C THR A 155 8.29 19.12 -1.74
N GLU A 156 7.42 19.98 -2.27
CA GLU A 156 7.47 20.39 -3.69
C GLU A 156 8.55 21.44 -3.88
N LEU A 157 8.59 22.45 -3.00
CA LEU A 157 9.65 23.46 -3.01
C LEU A 157 11.04 22.82 -2.83
N ILE A 158 11.16 21.89 -1.88
CA ILE A 158 12.40 21.11 -1.69
C ILE A 158 12.78 20.34 -2.96
N ARG A 159 11.81 19.85 -3.74
CA ARG A 159 12.11 19.13 -4.98
C ARG A 159 12.55 20.07 -6.10
N GLU A 160 11.88 21.20 -6.25
CA GLU A 160 12.22 22.23 -7.24
C GLU A 160 13.62 22.77 -6.99
N ASP A 161 13.94 23.11 -5.74
CA ASP A 161 15.26 23.59 -5.34
C ASP A 161 16.35 22.53 -5.56
N ALA A 162 16.04 21.25 -5.34
CA ALA A 162 17.00 20.16 -5.54
C ALA A 162 17.26 19.91 -7.03
N ILE A 163 16.28 20.15 -7.90
CA ILE A 163 16.43 20.06 -9.37
C ILE A 163 17.19 21.27 -9.91
N ALA A 164 16.95 22.47 -9.36
CA ALA A 164 17.63 23.70 -9.76
C ALA A 164 19.08 23.79 -9.26
N SER A 165 19.42 23.07 -8.18
CA SER A 165 20.76 23.01 -7.62
C SER A 165 21.76 22.35 -8.59
N VAL A 166 22.91 23.00 -8.80
CA VAL A 166 23.98 22.51 -9.68
C VAL A 166 24.53 21.15 -9.23
N THR A 167 24.51 20.88 -7.92
CA THR A 167 24.97 19.61 -7.33
C THR A 167 23.84 18.61 -7.13
N GLY A 168 22.58 19.01 -7.35
CA GLY A 168 21.42 18.22 -6.99
C GLY A 168 21.19 18.10 -5.48
N GLU A 169 21.88 18.90 -4.67
CA GLU A 169 21.85 18.83 -3.20
C GLU A 169 21.39 20.16 -2.59
N ILE A 170 20.58 20.08 -1.54
CA ILE A 170 20.14 21.20 -0.72
C ILE A 170 20.76 21.05 0.67
N HIS A 171 21.35 22.12 1.17
CA HIS A 171 21.93 22.17 2.51
C HIS A 171 21.23 23.22 3.38
N ASP A 172 21.23 23.01 4.69
CA ASP A 172 20.78 24.00 5.66
C ASP A 172 21.79 25.15 5.81
N ASN A 173 21.42 26.19 6.57
CA ASN A 173 22.29 27.33 6.87
C ASN A 173 23.59 26.95 7.62
N ASN A 174 23.67 25.72 8.15
CA ASN A 174 24.84 25.17 8.84
C ASN A 174 25.63 24.19 7.96
N GLY A 175 25.30 24.08 6.66
CA GLY A 175 25.98 23.20 5.72
C GLY A 175 25.60 21.71 5.84
N ARG A 176 24.50 21.36 6.50
CA ARG A 176 23.99 19.98 6.61
C ARG A 176 23.09 19.65 5.44
N LEU A 177 23.29 18.48 4.84
CA LEU A 177 22.46 17.99 3.73
C LEU A 177 21.01 17.79 4.19
N ILE A 178 20.07 18.48 3.55
CA ILE A 178 18.61 18.38 3.77
C ILE A 178 17.97 17.44 2.75
N ALA A 179 18.34 17.57 1.48
CA ALA A 179 17.76 16.79 0.39
C ALA A 179 18.79 16.58 -0.73
N LYS A 180 18.65 15.45 -1.44
CA LYS A 180 19.47 15.10 -2.59
C LYS A 180 18.60 14.52 -3.69
N LEU A 181 18.81 15.01 -4.91
CA LEU A 181 18.16 14.49 -6.10
C LEU A 181 18.70 13.07 -6.36
N MET A 182 17.79 12.10 -6.29
CA MET A 182 18.11 10.71 -6.55
C MET A 182 17.91 10.37 -8.04
N PRO A 183 18.68 9.43 -8.59
CA PRO A 183 18.44 8.95 -9.95
C PRO A 183 17.03 8.37 -10.07
N ARG A 184 16.43 8.51 -11.27
CA ARG A 184 15.13 7.90 -11.55
C ARG A 184 15.21 6.38 -11.40
N GLY A 185 14.21 5.80 -10.74
CA GLY A 185 14.08 4.34 -10.64
C GLY A 185 13.86 3.70 -12.01
N LYS A 186 14.41 2.50 -12.19
CA LYS A 186 14.13 1.63 -13.36
C LYS A 186 12.98 0.68 -12.99
N HIS A 187 12.11 0.35 -13.95
CA HIS A 187 11.07 -0.65 -13.78
C HIS A 187 11.02 -1.57 -15.01
N LEU A 188 10.62 -2.82 -14.79
CA LEU A 188 10.37 -3.76 -15.88
C LEU A 188 8.96 -3.53 -16.42
N ARG A 189 8.84 -3.49 -17.75
CA ARG A 189 7.56 -3.57 -18.44
C ARG A 189 7.37 -5.00 -18.93
N LEU A 190 6.33 -5.66 -18.44
CA LEU A 190 5.91 -6.98 -18.92
C LEU A 190 4.72 -6.75 -19.86
N SER A 191 4.89 -7.07 -21.14
CA SER A 191 3.84 -7.01 -22.17
C SER A 191 3.18 -8.36 -22.38
#